data_AF-A0A7S4WIR4-F1
#
_entry.id   AF-A0A7S4WIR4-F1
#
_cell.length_a   1.000
_cell.length_b   1.000
_cell.length_c   1.000
_cell.angle_alpha   90.00
_cell.angle_beta   90.00
_cell.angle_gamma   90.00
#
_symmetry.space_group_name_H-M   'P 1'
#
loop_
_entity.id
_entity.type
_entity.pdbx_description
1 polymer ?
#
loop_
_entity_poly.entity_id
_entity_poly.type
_entity_poly.pdbx_seq_one_letter_code
_entity_poly.pdbx_strand_id
1 'polypeptide(L)'
;FIGLVDLLTRKAHVWPDPNNREVFELRDVPEDMVDQVEEWREKLIETAVEQDDDLMEAYLDGQEPSIDDIKRCIRKGTIALDFFPTYCGSAFKDKGVQLVLDAVVDFLPDPTQVDAQELMDEAGEPTGEVAKVDANEPFRALAFKIMDDRYGALTFIRV
;
A
#
# COMPACT_ATOMS: atom_id res chain seq x y z
N PHE A 1 -5.52 -23.86 -0.75
CA PHE A 1 -4.72 -22.62 -0.69
C PHE A 1 -3.25 -22.97 -0.53
N ILE A 2 -2.50 -22.93 -1.63
CA ILE A 2 -1.06 -23.24 -1.71
C ILE A 2 -0.23 -22.03 -2.16
N GLY A 3 -0.89 -20.93 -2.51
CA GLY A 3 -0.29 -19.79 -3.17
C GLY A 3 -1.34 -18.80 -3.64
N LEU A 4 -0.89 -17.79 -4.37
CA LEU A 4 -1.67 -16.68 -4.90
C LEU A 4 -1.09 -16.26 -6.25
N VAL A 5 -1.88 -15.58 -7.07
CA VAL A 5 -1.42 -15.03 -8.36
C VAL A 5 -1.32 -13.52 -8.23
N ASP A 6 -0.16 -12.98 -8.60
CA ASP A 6 0.01 -11.55 -8.79
C ASP A 6 -0.51 -11.16 -10.17
N LEU A 7 -1.56 -10.33 -10.18
CA LEU A 7 -2.21 -9.85 -11.40
C LEU A 7 -1.31 -8.88 -12.19
N LEU A 8 -0.41 -8.15 -11.53
CA LEU A 8 0.48 -7.19 -12.22
C LEU A 8 1.50 -7.93 -13.08
N THR A 9 2.15 -8.95 -12.51
CA THR A 9 3.23 -9.70 -13.17
C THR A 9 2.75 -10.97 -13.89
N ARG A 10 1.49 -11.38 -13.70
CA ARG A 10 0.94 -12.65 -14.19
C ARG A 10 1.78 -13.85 -13.74
N LYS A 11 2.20 -13.85 -12.47
CA LYS A 11 2.98 -14.94 -11.87
C LYS A 11 2.30 -15.49 -10.63
N ALA A 12 2.36 -16.80 -10.49
CA ALA A 12 1.86 -17.50 -9.31
C ALA A 12 2.98 -17.62 -8.28
N HIS A 13 2.76 -17.06 -7.09
CA HIS A 13 3.60 -17.30 -5.92
C HIS A 13 3.10 -18.55 -5.21
N VAL A 14 3.88 -19.63 -5.24
CA VAL A 14 3.51 -20.94 -4.70
C VAL A 14 4.45 -21.32 -3.57
N TRP A 15 3.88 -21.78 -2.45
CA TRP A 15 4.61 -22.34 -1.31
C TRP A 15 4.43 -23.86 -1.32
N PRO A 16 5.34 -24.62 -1.96
CA PRO A 16 5.17 -26.04 -2.22
C PRO A 16 5.33 -26.91 -0.97
N ASP A 17 6.18 -26.49 -0.02
CA ASP A 17 6.44 -27.24 1.21
C ASP A 17 5.57 -26.69 2.36
N PRO A 18 4.66 -27.48 2.95
CA PRO A 18 3.91 -27.09 4.12
C PRO A 18 4.77 -26.82 5.38
N ASN A 19 5.97 -27.40 5.43
CA ASN A 19 6.89 -27.33 6.57
C ASN A 19 7.97 -26.24 6.41
N ASN A 20 8.23 -25.78 5.17
CA ASN A 20 9.16 -24.68 4.90
C ASN A 20 8.42 -23.50 4.27
N ARG A 21 8.12 -22.50 5.11
CA ARG A 21 7.22 -21.40 4.78
C ARG A 21 7.93 -20.14 4.29
N GLU A 22 9.27 -20.11 4.39
CA GLU A 22 10.09 -18.99 3.93
C GLU A 22 10.37 -19.06 2.43
N VAL A 23 10.32 -20.26 1.85
CA VAL A 23 10.62 -20.48 0.44
C VAL A 23 9.32 -20.52 -0.36
N PHE A 24 9.20 -19.57 -1.30
CA PHE A 24 8.20 -19.62 -2.35
C PHE A 24 8.87 -19.71 -3.71
N GLU A 25 8.12 -20.23 -4.68
CA GLU A 25 8.53 -20.32 -6.07
C GLU A 25 7.60 -19.47 -6.92
N LEU A 26 8.19 -18.77 -7.89
CA LEU A 26 7.43 -18.16 -8.97
C LEU A 26 7.15 -19.22 -10.04
N ARG A 27 5.88 -19.39 -10.37
CA ARG A 27 5.40 -20.29 -11.41
C ARG A 27 4.50 -19.53 -12.38
N ASP A 28 4.21 -20.15 -13.51
CA ASP A 28 3.17 -19.63 -14.40
C ASP A 28 1.79 -19.78 -13.76
N VAL A 29 0.85 -18.97 -14.25
CA VAL A 29 -0.55 -19.02 -13.80
C VAL A 29 -1.11 -20.41 -14.09
N PRO A 30 -1.79 -21.06 -13.12
CA PRO A 30 -2.48 -22.34 -13.34
C PRO A 30 -3.46 -22.24 -14.50
N GLU A 31 -3.51 -23.27 -15.37
CA GLU A 31 -4.35 -23.27 -16.58
C GLU A 31 -5.83 -23.00 -16.29
N ASP A 32 -6.34 -23.48 -15.16
CA ASP A 32 -7.72 -23.30 -14.70
C ASP A 32 -8.02 -21.89 -14.17
N MET A 33 -7.00 -21.05 -14.01
CA MET A 33 -7.12 -19.67 -13.52
C MET A 33 -6.80 -18.60 -14.57
N VAL A 34 -6.28 -18.97 -15.74
CA VAL A 34 -5.81 -18.00 -16.76
C VAL A 34 -6.90 -16.99 -17.11
N ASP A 35 -8.09 -17.46 -17.47
CA ASP A 35 -9.20 -16.58 -17.86
C ASP A 35 -9.62 -15.63 -16.72
N GLN A 36 -9.65 -16.13 -15.48
CA GLN A 36 -9.98 -15.31 -14.31
C GLN A 36 -8.89 -14.26 -14.03
N VAL A 37 -7.62 -14.62 -14.22
CA VAL A 37 -6.50 -13.70 -13.99
C VAL A 37 -6.55 -12.56 -14.99
N GLU A 38 -6.80 -12.83 -16.28
CA GLU A 38 -6.92 -11.76 -17.26
C GLU A 38 -8.16 -10.88 -17.01
N GLU A 39 -9.31 -11.47 -16.65
CA GLU A 39 -10.52 -10.70 -16.29
C GLU A 39 -10.26 -9.73 -15.12
N TRP A 40 -9.65 -10.21 -14.04
CA TRP A 40 -9.37 -9.37 -12.86
C TRP A 40 -8.24 -8.39 -13.10
N ARG A 41 -7.28 -8.74 -13.96
CA ARG A 41 -6.19 -7.84 -14.33
C ARG A 41 -6.70 -6.68 -15.18
N GLU A 42 -7.61 -6.92 -16.12
CA GLU A 42 -8.25 -5.87 -16.93
C GLU A 42 -8.95 -4.86 -16.01
N LYS A 43 -9.79 -5.34 -15.09
CA LYS A 43 -10.47 -4.50 -14.09
C LYS A 43 -9.49 -3.72 -13.22
N LEU A 44 -8.42 -4.37 -12.77
CA LEU A 44 -7.38 -3.71 -11.97
C LEU A 44 -6.73 -2.56 -12.74
N ILE A 45 -6.37 -2.77 -14.00
CA ILE A 45 -5.70 -1.74 -14.81
C ILE A 45 -6.67 -0.61 -15.11
N GLU A 46 -7.90 -0.91 -15.51
CA GLU A 46 -8.95 0.08 -15.77
C GLU A 46 -9.14 0.98 -14.54
N THR A 47 -9.36 0.40 -13.35
CA THR A 47 -9.50 1.17 -12.10
C THR A 47 -8.24 1.93 -11.73
N ALA A 48 -7.05 1.38 -11.97
CA ALA A 48 -5.81 2.09 -11.68
C ALA A 48 -5.69 3.33 -12.57
N VAL A 49 -5.81 3.20 -13.90
CA VAL A 49 -5.57 4.31 -14.83
C VAL A 49 -6.60 5.44 -14.72
N GLU A 50 -7.77 5.24 -14.08
CA GLU A 50 -8.69 6.34 -13.70
C GLU A 50 -8.02 7.45 -12.88
N GLN A 51 -6.88 7.16 -12.28
CA GLN A 51 -6.09 8.12 -11.50
C GLN A 51 -5.23 9.04 -12.37
N ASP A 52 -5.11 8.82 -13.67
CA ASP A 52 -4.22 9.55 -14.58
C ASP A 52 -4.85 9.66 -15.98
N ASP A 53 -5.37 10.85 -16.32
CA ASP A 53 -6.14 11.10 -17.55
C ASP A 53 -5.36 10.69 -18.82
N ASP A 54 -4.06 10.96 -18.88
CA ASP A 54 -3.22 10.64 -20.04
C ASP A 54 -3.07 9.11 -20.21
N LEU A 55 -2.91 8.37 -19.11
CA LEU A 55 -2.82 6.92 -19.13
C LEU A 55 -4.17 6.25 -19.42
N MET A 56 -5.28 6.84 -18.95
CA MET A 56 -6.62 6.38 -19.27
C MET A 56 -6.89 6.49 -20.78
N GLU A 57 -6.59 7.64 -21.39
CA GLU A 57 -6.76 7.85 -22.83
C GLU A 57 -5.92 6.85 -23.64
N ALA A 58 -4.64 6.68 -23.29
CA ALA A 58 -3.76 5.70 -23.95
C ALA A 58 -4.28 4.26 -23.82
N TYR A 59 -4.82 3.89 -22.65
CA TYR A 59 -5.39 2.56 -22.42
C TYR A 59 -6.64 2.31 -23.26
N LEU A 60 -7.53 3.30 -23.40
CA LEU A 60 -8.72 3.23 -24.26
C LEU A 60 -8.35 3.09 -25.75
N ASP A 61 -7.21 3.64 -26.16
CA ASP A 61 -6.64 3.47 -27.50
C ASP A 61 -5.92 2.12 -27.69
N GLY A 62 -5.96 1.24 -26.68
CA GLY A 62 -5.39 -0.12 -26.71
C GLY A 62 -3.90 -0.18 -26.38
N GLN A 63 -3.31 0.88 -25.83
CA GLN A 63 -1.92 0.88 -25.37
C GLN A 63 -1.85 0.42 -23.92
N GLU A 64 -1.19 -0.72 -23.68
CA GLU A 64 -1.06 -1.26 -22.33
C GLU A 64 -0.03 -0.44 -21.52
N PRO A 65 -0.40 0.10 -20.34
CA PRO A 65 0.52 0.86 -19.50
C PRO A 65 1.66 -0.01 -18.96
N SER A 66 2.80 0.61 -18.65
CA SER A 66 3.89 -0.10 -17.98
C SER A 66 3.50 -0.50 -16.55
N ILE A 67 4.17 -1.51 -15.98
CA ILE A 67 3.94 -1.92 -14.58
C ILE A 67 4.22 -0.76 -13.62
N ASP A 68 5.24 0.06 -13.91
CA ASP A 68 5.59 1.21 -13.08
C ASP A 68 4.50 2.30 -13.13
N ASP A 69 3.90 2.52 -14.31
CA ASP A 69 2.76 3.42 -14.47
C ASP A 69 1.54 2.92 -13.70
N ILE A 70 1.21 1.64 -13.84
CA ILE A 70 0.10 1.01 -13.09
C ILE A 70 0.34 1.16 -11.58
N LYS A 71 1.55 0.86 -11.09
CA LYS A 71 1.90 1.02 -9.67
C LYS A 71 1.79 2.46 -9.20
N ARG A 72 2.22 3.43 -10.01
CA ARG A 72 2.08 4.86 -9.69
C ARG A 72 0.62 5.25 -9.54
N CYS A 73 -0.24 4.80 -10.44
CA CYS A 73 -1.67 5.06 -10.39
C CYS A 73 -2.33 4.39 -9.17
N ILE A 74 -1.99 3.13 -8.89
CA ILE A 74 -2.44 2.43 -7.68
C ILE A 74 -2.05 3.21 -6.42
N ARG A 75 -0.80 3.67 -6.33
CA ARG A 75 -0.33 4.49 -5.20
C ARG A 75 -1.15 5.78 -5.06
N LYS A 76 -1.37 6.49 -6.18
CA LYS A 76 -2.14 7.74 -6.20
C LYS A 76 -3.56 7.54 -5.66
N GLY A 77 -4.29 6.56 -6.19
CA GLY A 77 -5.65 6.27 -5.72
C GLY A 77 -5.72 5.72 -4.30
N THR A 78 -4.69 4.98 -3.85
CA THR A 78 -4.58 4.49 -2.47
C THR A 78 -4.42 5.64 -1.48
N ILE A 79 -3.53 6.59 -1.78
CA ILE A 79 -3.29 7.76 -0.92
C ILE A 79 -4.51 8.69 -0.92
N ALA A 80 -5.17 8.85 -2.07
CA ALA A 80 -6.40 9.64 -2.21
C ALA A 80 -7.63 8.98 -1.58
N LEU A 81 -7.54 7.70 -1.19
CA LEU A 81 -8.64 6.87 -0.68
C LEU A 81 -9.77 6.61 -1.69
N ASP A 82 -9.47 6.70 -2.99
CA ASP A 82 -10.42 6.43 -4.06
C ASP A 82 -10.73 4.93 -4.19
N PHE A 83 -9.72 4.09 -3.92
CA PHE A 83 -9.86 2.65 -3.83
C PHE A 83 -8.85 2.03 -2.85
N PHE A 84 -9.07 0.76 -2.54
CA PHE A 84 -8.25 0.01 -1.59
C PHE A 84 -7.66 -1.24 -2.26
N PRO A 85 -6.34 -1.27 -2.54
CA PRO A 85 -5.68 -2.45 -3.10
C PRO A 85 -5.96 -3.68 -2.24
N THR A 86 -6.58 -4.69 -2.83
CA THR A 86 -7.04 -5.88 -2.09
C THR A 86 -6.12 -7.05 -2.36
N TYR A 87 -5.58 -7.60 -1.28
CA TYR A 87 -4.66 -8.73 -1.29
C TYR A 87 -5.30 -9.95 -0.65
N CYS A 88 -4.98 -11.13 -1.18
CA CYS A 88 -5.34 -12.40 -0.57
C CYS A 88 -4.11 -13.06 0.09
N GLY A 89 -4.35 -13.79 1.16
CA GLY A 89 -3.29 -14.44 1.92
C GLY A 89 -3.82 -15.21 3.11
N SER A 90 -2.93 -15.90 3.80
CA SER A 90 -3.24 -16.59 5.05
C SER A 90 -2.06 -16.46 6.00
N ALA A 91 -2.21 -15.58 7.01
CA ALA A 91 -1.24 -15.43 8.09
C ALA A 91 -1.06 -16.74 8.86
N PHE A 92 -2.15 -17.46 9.14
CA PHE A 92 -2.08 -18.76 9.83
C PHE A 92 -1.23 -19.82 9.08
N LYS A 93 -1.18 -19.73 7.74
CA LYS A 93 -0.42 -20.66 6.90
C LYS A 93 0.92 -20.06 6.42
N ASP A 94 1.25 -18.84 6.85
CA ASP A 94 2.38 -18.01 6.42
C ASP A 94 2.53 -17.87 4.90
N LYS A 95 1.42 -17.66 4.20
CA LYS A 95 1.39 -17.54 2.73
C LYS A 95 0.77 -16.21 2.32
N GLY A 96 1.53 -15.36 1.64
CA GLY A 96 1.06 -14.12 1.01
C GLY A 96 1.15 -12.86 1.88
N VAL A 97 1.38 -12.97 3.19
CA VAL A 97 1.61 -11.80 4.06
C VAL A 97 2.85 -11.01 3.60
N GLN A 98 3.85 -11.71 3.05
CA GLN A 98 5.06 -11.13 2.50
C GLN A 98 4.74 -10.10 1.39
N LEU A 99 3.80 -10.44 0.50
CA LEU A 99 3.41 -9.56 -0.60
C LEU A 99 2.53 -8.39 -0.14
N VAL A 100 1.80 -8.57 0.97
CA VAL A 100 1.12 -7.44 1.63
C VAL A 100 2.14 -6.45 2.19
N LEU A 101 3.27 -6.93 2.72
CA LEU A 101 4.35 -6.05 3.19
C LEU A 101 5.01 -5.30 2.04
N ASP A 102 5.20 -5.94 0.88
CA ASP A 102 5.69 -5.25 -0.33
C ASP A 102 4.69 -4.16 -0.77
N ALA A 103 3.39 -4.44 -0.73
CA ALA A 103 2.33 -3.48 -1.05
C ALA A 103 2.28 -2.29 -0.09
N VAL A 104 2.58 -2.50 1.20
CA VAL A 104 2.71 -1.41 2.18
C VAL A 104 3.78 -0.42 1.73
N VAL A 105 4.92 -0.91 1.24
CA VAL A 105 6.01 -0.06 0.74
C VAL A 105 5.60 0.62 -0.57
N ASP A 106 5.04 -0.14 -1.50
CA ASP A 106 4.71 0.34 -2.84
C ASP A 106 3.57 1.38 -2.83
N PHE A 107 2.57 1.24 -1.95
CA PHE A 107 1.30 1.97 -2.09
C PHE A 107 0.89 2.83 -0.89
N LEU A 108 1.39 2.60 0.32
CA LEU A 108 1.03 3.46 1.47
C LEU A 108 1.91 4.71 1.56
N PRO A 109 1.38 5.83 2.09
CA PRO A 109 2.12 7.07 2.18
C PRO A 109 3.27 6.99 3.19
N ASP A 110 4.32 7.76 2.93
CA ASP A 110 5.36 8.06 3.92
C ASP A 110 5.01 9.34 4.72
N PRO A 111 5.73 9.65 5.82
CA PRO A 111 5.41 10.80 6.67
C PRO A 111 5.37 12.16 5.95
N THR A 112 6.03 12.32 4.80
CA THR A 112 6.04 13.57 4.03
C THR A 112 4.86 13.70 3.06
N GLN A 113 4.09 12.63 2.89
CA GLN A 113 2.99 12.55 1.92
C GLN A 113 1.60 12.64 2.57
N VAL A 114 1.55 12.81 3.90
CA VAL A 114 0.30 13.04 4.61
C VAL A 114 0.03 14.54 4.74
N ASP A 115 -1.24 14.92 4.81
CA ASP A 115 -1.63 16.31 5.02
C ASP A 115 -1.03 16.84 6.33
N ALA A 116 -0.27 17.93 6.21
CA ALA A 116 0.37 18.57 7.34
C ALA A 116 -0.67 19.14 8.31
N GLN A 117 -0.48 18.91 9.61
CA GLN A 117 -1.40 19.38 10.65
C GLN A 117 -1.36 20.90 10.77
N GLU A 118 -2.51 21.55 10.93
CA GLU A 118 -2.57 22.99 11.20
C GLU A 118 -1.89 23.31 12.53
N LEU A 119 -1.11 24.39 12.55
CA LEU A 119 -0.54 24.93 13.77
C LEU A 119 -1.57 25.80 14.48
N MET A 120 -1.73 25.57 15.78
CA MET A 120 -2.65 26.30 16.64
C MET A 120 -1.90 27.34 17.49
N ASP A 121 -2.54 28.47 17.77
CA ASP A 121 -2.05 29.46 18.73
C ASP A 121 -2.38 29.06 20.19
N GLU A 122 -2.02 29.92 21.15
CA GLU A 122 -2.30 29.68 22.58
C GLU A 122 -3.80 29.61 22.92
N ALA A 123 -4.65 30.21 22.08
CA ALA A 123 -6.10 30.18 22.22
C ALA A 123 -6.73 28.94 21.56
N GLY A 124 -5.94 28.16 20.80
CA GLY A 124 -6.39 26.99 20.06
C GLY A 124 -6.92 27.31 18.66
N GLU A 125 -6.63 28.49 18.13
CA GLU A 125 -7.08 28.91 16.80
C GLU A 125 -6.00 28.63 15.73
N PRO A 126 -6.38 28.27 14.49
CA PRO A 126 -5.42 28.04 13.42
C PRO A 126 -4.63 29.30 13.08
N THR A 127 -3.30 29.16 13.04
CA THR A 127 -2.37 30.24 12.69
C THR A 127 -2.28 30.52 11.19
N GLY A 128 -2.83 29.60 10.37
CA GLY A 128 -2.64 29.59 8.91
C GLY A 128 -1.34 28.94 8.45
N GLU A 129 -0.49 28.48 9.39
CA GLU A 129 0.70 27.67 9.11
C GLU A 129 0.44 26.19 9.42
N VAL A 130 1.29 25.31 8.90
CA VAL A 130 1.18 23.85 9.06
C VAL A 130 2.49 23.23 9.57
N ALA A 131 2.38 22.16 10.35
CA ALA A 131 3.49 21.37 10.86
C ALA A 131 4.07 20.49 9.74
N LYS A 132 5.13 20.98 9.10
CA LYS A 132 5.85 20.24 8.06
C LYS A 132 6.76 19.19 8.69
N VAL A 133 6.87 18.04 8.03
CA VAL A 133 7.82 16.99 8.40
C VAL A 133 9.21 17.37 7.90
N ASP A 134 9.96 18.10 8.72
CA ASP A 134 11.33 18.56 8.46
C ASP A 134 12.15 18.53 9.76
N ALA A 135 13.40 18.06 9.68
CA ALA A 135 14.29 17.98 10.84
C ALA A 135 14.76 19.36 11.36
N ASN A 136 14.59 20.42 10.56
CA ASN A 136 14.94 21.79 10.93
C ASN A 136 13.78 22.56 11.59
N GLU A 137 12.57 22.00 11.58
CA GLU A 137 11.40 22.59 12.23
C GLU A 137 11.45 22.40 13.76
N PRO A 138 10.80 23.27 14.55
CA PRO A 138 10.61 23.04 15.98
C PRO A 138 9.97 21.68 16.26
N PHE A 139 10.46 21.01 17.31
CA PHE A 139 9.94 19.72 17.76
C PHE A 139 8.45 19.83 18.12
N ARG A 140 7.64 18.98 17.50
CA ARG A 140 6.20 18.84 17.74
C ARG A 140 5.89 17.34 17.77
N ALA A 141 4.99 16.93 18.65
CA ALA A 141 4.61 15.53 18.75
C ALA A 141 3.24 15.35 19.40
N LEU A 142 2.56 14.27 19.03
CA LEU A 142 1.28 13.84 19.61
C LEU A 142 1.50 12.65 20.54
N ALA A 143 1.16 12.80 21.81
CA ALA A 143 1.11 11.68 22.76
C ALA A 143 -0.17 10.85 22.51
N PHE A 144 -0.02 9.57 22.19
CA PHE A 144 -1.16 8.73 21.80
C PHE A 144 -1.36 7.49 22.69
N LYS A 145 -0.38 7.14 23.52
CA LYS A 145 -0.50 6.02 24.46
C LYS A 145 0.33 6.25 25.71
N ILE A 146 -0.25 6.00 26.87
CA ILE A 146 0.44 5.93 28.16
C ILE A 146 0.39 4.49 28.66
N MET A 147 1.51 4.00 29.16
CA MET A 147 1.66 2.67 29.74
C MET A 147 2.48 2.76 31.02
N ASP A 148 1.99 2.15 32.09
CA ASP A 148 2.78 2.01 33.32
C ASP A 148 3.79 0.88 33.17
N ASP A 149 5.06 1.17 33.38
CA ASP A 149 6.15 0.21 33.44
C ASP A 149 6.78 0.19 34.84
N ARG A 150 7.58 -0.85 35.15
CA ARG A 150 8.28 -1.00 36.43
C ARG A 150 9.17 0.20 36.81
N TYR A 151 9.58 1.02 35.84
CA TYR A 151 10.42 2.21 36.06
C TYR A 151 9.69 3.55 35.96
N GLY A 152 8.38 3.54 35.70
CA GLY A 152 7.57 4.75 35.54
C GLY A 152 6.65 4.70 34.32
N ALA A 153 5.97 5.81 34.06
CA ALA A 153 5.07 5.92 32.92
C ALA A 153 5.85 6.10 31.60
N LEU A 154 5.54 5.27 30.62
CA LEU A 154 5.98 5.40 29.23
C LEU A 154 4.91 6.14 28.43
N THR A 155 5.27 7.29 27.86
CA THR A 155 4.43 8.05 26.93
C THR A 155 4.91 7.83 25.51
N PHE A 156 4.12 7.12 24.71
CA PHE A 156 4.38 6.95 23.29
C PHE A 156 3.93 8.19 22.54
N ILE A 157 4.84 8.70 21.71
CA ILE A 157 4.64 9.90 20.92
C ILE A 157 4.81 9.60 19.44
N ARG A 158 4.03 10.28 18.61
CA ARG A 158 4.30 10.41 17.17
C ARG A 158 4.87 11.80 16.93
N VAL A 159 6.12 11.82 16.49
CA VAL A 159 6.80 13.02 15.96
C VAL A 159 6.39 13.20 14.52
#